data_AF-A0A5S3WEC3-F1
#
_entry.id   AF-A0A5S3WEC3-F1
#
_cell.length_a   1.000
_cell.length_b   1.000
_cell.length_c   1.000
_cell.angle_alpha   90.00
_cell.angle_beta   90.00
_cell.angle_gamma   90.00
#
_symmetry.space_group_name_H-M   'P 1'
#
loop_
_entity.id
_entity.type
_entity.pdbx_description
1 polymer ?
#
loop_
_entity_poly.entity_id
_entity_poly.type
_entity_poly.pdbx_seq_one_letter_code
_entity_poly.pdbx_strand_id
1 'polypeptide(L)' 'YVIEHPRNESENWLVQTVANQAKQVGIEMPEVAIYDSHEINAFAKGTSKNNSLVAVSSGLLHNMTLDEADAVLAQEVSHV' A
#
# COMPACT_ATOMS: atom_id res chain seq x y z
N TYR A 1 0.68 11.79 1.37
CA TYR A 1 0.83 12.17 -0.05
C TYR A 1 0.70 10.92 -0.91
N VAL A 2 0.26 11.06 -2.16
CA VAL A 2 0.18 9.96 -3.13
C VAL A 2 1.53 9.82 -3.85
N ILE A 3 1.98 8.59 -4.05
CA ILE A 3 3.21 8.25 -4.76
C ILE A 3 2.89 8.16 -6.25
N GLU A 4 3.13 9.25 -6.98
CA GLU A 4 3.08 9.24 -8.45
C GLU A 4 4.36 8.65 -9.04
N HIS A 5 5.51 8.98 -8.44
CA HIS A 5 6.82 8.49 -8.82
C HIS A 5 7.63 8.18 -7.55
N PRO A 6 8.00 6.90 -7.31
CA PRO A 6 8.80 6.51 -6.15
C PRO A 6 10.14 7.25 -6.10
N ARG A 7 10.48 7.82 -4.93
CA ARG A 7 11.69 8.64 -4.74
C ARG A 7 12.79 7.94 -3.95
N ASN A 8 12.48 6.80 -3.33
CA ASN A 8 13.40 5.99 -2.53
C ASN A 8 13.03 4.50 -2.62
N GLU A 9 13.88 3.64 -2.03
CA GLU A 9 13.70 2.20 -2.06
C GLU A 9 12.41 1.74 -1.36
N SER A 10 12.04 2.38 -0.25
CA SER A 10 10.82 2.04 0.50
C SER A 10 9.54 2.34 -0.30
N GLU A 11 9.46 3.51 -0.95
CA GLU A 11 8.36 3.85 -1.84
C GLU A 11 8.31 2.93 -3.07
N ASN A 12 9.47 2.59 -3.64
CA ASN A 12 9.53 1.70 -4.79
C ASN A 12 9.09 0.29 -4.42
N TRP A 13 9.54 -0.22 -3.27
CA TRP A 13 9.08 -1.48 -2.73
C TRP A 13 7.56 -1.46 -2.50
N LEU A 14 7.03 -0.43 -1.85
CA LEU A 14 5.61 -0.33 -1.55
C LEU A 14 4.75 -0.36 -2.82
N VAL A 15 5.11 0.44 -3.82
CA VAL A 15 4.39 0.47 -5.12
C VAL A 15 4.46 -0.88 -5.83
N GLN A 16 5.63 -1.54 -5.83
CA GLN A 16 5.78 -2.86 -6.47
C GLN A 16 4.97 -3.94 -5.74
N THR A 17 4.98 -3.94 -4.41
CA THR A 17 4.22 -4.87 -3.57
C THR A 17 2.73 -4.73 -3.85
N VAL A 18 2.19 -3.51 -3.76
CA VAL A 18 0.76 -3.26 -4.06
C VAL A 18 0.42 -3.65 -5.50
N ALA A 19 1.30 -3.36 -6.47
CA ALA A 19 1.07 -3.75 -7.87
C ALA A 19 1.02 -5.27 -8.08
N ASN A 20 1.87 -6.03 -7.36
CA ASN A 20 1.87 -7.48 -7.43
C ASN A 20 0.61 -8.07 -6.78
N GLN A 21 0.23 -7.57 -5.62
CA GLN A 21 -0.98 -8.00 -4.90
C GLN A 21 -2.26 -7.67 -5.68
N ALA A 22 -2.36 -6.46 -6.24
CA ALA A 22 -3.47 -6.05 -7.09
C ALA A 22 -3.66 -6.99 -8.30
N LYS A 23 -2.56 -7.37 -8.95
CA LYS A 23 -2.58 -8.36 -10.05
C LYS A 23 -3.05 -9.73 -9.59
N GLN A 24 -2.67 -10.18 -8.40
CA GLN A 24 -3.08 -11.47 -7.86
C GLN A 24 -4.59 -11.54 -7.58
N VAL A 25 -5.18 -10.44 -7.07
CA VAL A 25 -6.62 -10.37 -6.78
C VAL A 25 -7.46 -9.89 -7.98
N GLY A 26 -6.81 -9.51 -9.09
CA GLY A 26 -7.48 -9.13 -10.33
C GLY A 26 -8.20 -7.79 -10.27
N ILE A 27 -7.59 -6.80 -9.60
CA ILE A 27 -8.04 -5.40 -9.58
C ILE A 27 -7.07 -4.51 -10.37
N GLU A 28 -7.54 -3.32 -10.74
CA GLU A 28 -6.67 -2.31 -11.33
C GLU A 28 -5.69 -1.77 -10.28
N MET A 29 -4.57 -1.19 -10.71
CA MET A 29 -3.54 -0.68 -9.79
C MET A 29 -4.15 0.40 -8.88
N PRO A 30 -4.19 0.20 -7.56
CA PRO A 30 -4.65 1.23 -6.64
C PRO A 30 -3.68 2.41 -6.64
N GLU A 31 -4.19 3.59 -6.32
CA GLU A 31 -3.34 4.69 -5.87
C GLU A 31 -2.61 4.26 -4.59
N VAL A 32 -1.34 4.61 -4.46
CA VAL A 32 -0.53 4.28 -3.27
C VAL A 32 -0.17 5.57 -2.56
N ALA A 33 -0.45 5.66 -1.27
CA ALA A 33 -0.17 6.86 -0.49
C ALA A 33 0.56 6.54 0.82
N ILE A 34 1.44 7.47 1.22
CA ILE A 34 2.05 7.49 2.55
C ILE A 34 1.50 8.68 3.31
N TYR A 35 0.92 8.47 4.48
CA TYR A 35 0.52 9.55 5.38
C TYR A 35 1.40 9.59 6.62
N ASP A 36 1.62 10.79 7.14
CA ASP A 36 2.47 10.95 8.30
C ASP A 36 1.70 10.60 9.57
N SER A 37 2.13 9.55 10.26
CA SER A 37 1.59 9.11 11.55
C SER A 37 2.59 8.17 12.22
N HIS A 38 2.75 8.29 13.53
CA HIS A 38 3.60 7.37 14.31
C HIS A 38 2.93 6.02 14.58
N GLU A 39 1.64 5.90 14.28
CA GLU A 39 0.90 4.65 14.42
C GLU A 39 1.37 3.63 13.39
N ILE A 40 1.25 2.35 13.72
CA ILE A 40 1.48 1.25 12.78
C ILE A 40 0.14 0.91 12.15
N ASN A 41 -0.13 1.48 10.99
CA ASN A 41 -1.43 1.37 10.34
C ASN A 41 -1.33 1.42 8.79
N ALA A 42 -2.17 0.63 8.14
CA ALA A 42 -2.42 0.62 6.70
C ALA A 42 -3.90 0.35 6.46
N PHE A 43 -4.47 0.92 5.40
CA PHE A 43 -5.83 0.64 5.00
C PHE A 43 -5.98 0.73 3.49
N ALA A 44 -6.88 -0.06 2.93
CA ALA A 44 -7.33 0.10 1.56
C ALA A 44 -8.77 0.60 1.50
N LYS A 45 -9.06 1.45 0.51
CA LYS A 45 -10.39 2.00 0.27
C LYS A 45 -10.63 2.09 -1.23
N GLY A 46 -11.74 1.54 -1.72
CA GLY A 46 -12.15 1.68 -3.10
C GLY A 46 -13.68 1.70 -3.24
N THR A 47 -14.18 2.50 -4.17
CA THR A 47 -15.62 2.48 -4.52
C THR A 47 -15.91 1.56 -5.70
N SER A 48 -14.86 1.12 -6.41
CA SER A 48 -14.89 0.13 -7.49
C SER A 48 -13.49 -0.40 -7.75
N LYS A 49 -13.37 -1.51 -8.50
CA LYS A 49 -12.08 -2.10 -8.91
C LYS A 49 -11.15 -1.16 -9.70
N ASN A 50 -11.69 -0.06 -10.20
CA ASN A 50 -11.00 0.92 -11.05
C ASN A 50 -10.70 2.23 -10.29
N ASN A 51 -11.12 2.33 -9.02
CA ASN A 51 -10.88 3.51 -8.19
C ASN A 51 -10.70 3.08 -6.73
N SER A 52 -9.47 2.67 -6.44
CA SER A 52 -9.02 2.21 -5.14
C SER A 52 -7.73 2.90 -4.72
N LEU A 53 -7.55 3.04 -3.42
CA LEU A 53 -6.45 3.69 -2.74
C LEU A 53 -5.96 2.77 -1.64
N VAL A 54 -4.65 2.53 -1.59
CA VAL A 54 -3.95 1.89 -0.49
C VAL A 54 -3.09 2.95 0.19
N ALA A 55 -3.34 3.18 1.49
CA ALA A 55 -2.64 4.18 2.27
C ALA A 55 -1.90 3.53 3.45
N VAL A 56 -0.64 3.89 3.63
CA VAL A 56 0.19 3.41 4.73
C VAL A 56 0.73 4.58 5.57
N SER A 57 0.86 4.35 6.87
CA SER A 57 1.50 5.31 7.77
C SER A 57 3.03 5.26 7.66
N SER A 58 3.68 6.41 7.89
CA SER A 58 5.14 6.46 8.07
C SER A 58 5.61 5.56 9.22
N GLY A 59 4.83 5.47 10.30
CA GLY A 59 5.06 4.59 11.44
C GLY A 59 5.08 3.11 11.06
N LEU A 60 4.16 2.65 10.19
CA LEU A 60 4.20 1.27 9.70
C LEU A 60 5.48 0.96 8.93
N LEU A 61 5.86 1.83 7.98
CA LEU A 61 7.05 1.64 7.15
C LEU A 61 8.36 1.66 7.95
N HIS A 62 8.40 2.40 9.06
CA HIS A 62 9.60 2.50 9.90
C HIS A 62 9.70 1.42 10.98
N ASN A 63 8.57 0.90 11.46
CA ASN A 63 8.55 -0.01 12.61
C ASN A 63 8.29 -1.47 12.24
N MET A 64 7.83 -1.76 11.01
CA MET A 64 7.64 -3.13 10.54
C MET A 64 8.75 -3.55 9.58
N THR A 65 9.06 -4.84 9.59
CA THR A 65 9.89 -5.44 8.54
C THR A 65 9.10 -5.49 7.22
N LEU A 66 9.81 -5.63 6.09
CA LEU A 66 9.18 -5.74 4.77
C LEU A 66 8.21 -6.92 4.69
N ASP A 67 8.56 -8.06 5.30
CA ASP A 67 7.73 -9.27 5.29
C ASP A 67 6.43 -9.07 6.08
N GLU A 68 6.51 -8.43 7.24
CA GLU A 68 5.32 -8.14 8.05
C GLU A 68 4.42 -7.10 7.35
N ALA A 69 5.03 -6.07 6.74
CA ALA A 69 4.30 -5.05 6.00
C ALA A 69 3.64 -5.61 4.73
N ASP A 70 4.31 -6.52 4.00
CA ASP A 70 3.74 -7.23 2.84
C ASP A 70 2.48 -8.01 3.24
N ALA A 71 2.53 -8.76 4.34
CA ALA A 71 1.39 -9.52 4.84
C ALA A 71 0.19 -8.63 5.20
N VAL A 72 0.43 -7.50 5.86
CA VAL A 72 -0.62 -6.52 6.17
C VAL A 72 -1.22 -5.92 4.90
N LEU A 73 -0.37 -5.52 3.94
CA LEU A 73 -0.84 -4.96 2.67
C LEU A 73 -1.66 -5.97 1.86
N ALA A 74 -1.26 -7.24 1.86
CA ALA A 74 -1.98 -8.28 1.14
C ALA A 74 -3.41 -8.44 1.68
N GLN A 75 -3.58 -8.37 3.00
CA GLN A 75 -4.90 -8.40 3.63
C GLN A 75 -5.72 -7.17 3.24
N GLU A 76 -5.14 -5.97 3.30
CA GLU A 76 -5.84 -4.74 2.95
C GLU A 76 -6.25 -4.70 1.47
N VAL A 77 -5.34 -5.08 0.56
CA VAL A 77 -5.62 -5.16 -0.89
C VAL A 77 -6.71 -6.20 -1.20
N SER A 78 -6.83 -7.26 -0.41
CA SER A 78 -7.89 -8.27 -0.58
C SER A 78 -9.29 -7.75 -0.25
N HIS A 79 -9.41 -6.65 0.49
CA HIS A 79 -10.68 -6.02 0.83
C HIS A 79 -11.17 -4.99 -0.20
N VAL A 80 -10.38 -4.71 -1.23
CA VAL A 80 -10.69 -3.79 -2.34
C VAL A 80 -11.61 -4.44 -3.37
#